data_AF-A0AAU9TS76-F1
#
_entry.id   AF-A0AAU9TS76-F1
#
_cell.length_a   1.000
_cell.length_b   1.000
_cell.length_c   1.000
_cell.angle_alpha   90.00
_cell.angle_beta   90.00
_cell.angle_gamma   90.00
#
_symmetry.space_group_name_H-M   'P 1'
#
loop_
_entity.id
_entity.type
_entity.pdbx_description
1 polymer ?
#
loop_
_entity_poly.entity_id
_entity_poly.type
_entity_poly.pdbx_seq_one_letter_code
_entity_poly.pdbx_strand_id
1 'polypeptide(L)'
;MVAPEHAENVTVAACVNALSSPIPPMILFKGKSLKPEFNDNLPAGSFVKMTKKCSMTSSLFLDLIHHLGKYKAAGTCLLVFDGASCHLVYSIVEAADHHDIVLYCLPSNTTHELQPLDRSVNKSFEHHWDKETLLYLYQNPGKK
;
A
#
# COMPACT_ATOMS: atom_id res chain seq x y z
N MET A 1 -2.04 11.72 17.87
CA MET A 1 -0.63 12.01 18.21
C MET A 1 -0.13 13.02 17.18
N VAL A 2 0.54 14.12 17.54
CA VAL A 2 1.11 15.01 16.50
C VAL A 2 2.50 14.50 16.19
N ALA A 3 2.73 14.08 14.94
CA ALA A 3 4.05 13.66 14.50
C ALA A 3 5.04 14.82 14.69
N PRO A 4 6.26 14.59 15.22
CA PRO A 4 7.26 15.64 15.32
C PRO A 4 7.58 16.21 13.92
N GLU A 5 8.05 17.45 13.88
CA GLU A 5 8.35 18.20 12.64
C GLU A 5 9.32 17.47 11.68
N HIS A 6 10.05 16.46 12.18
CA HIS A 6 10.99 15.63 11.42
C HIS A 6 10.62 14.14 11.41
N ALA A 7 9.35 13.79 11.59
CA ALA A 7 8.91 12.41 11.44
C ALA A 7 9.17 11.92 10.01
N GLU A 8 9.73 10.72 9.90
CA GLU A 8 9.85 10.04 8.61
C GLU A 8 8.52 9.38 8.26
N ASN A 9 8.05 9.64 7.04
CA ASN A 9 6.85 9.00 6.52
C ASN A 9 7.18 7.62 5.95
N VAL A 10 6.27 6.68 6.16
CA VAL A 10 6.25 5.34 5.55
C VAL A 10 4.95 5.24 4.76
N THR A 11 5.01 4.69 3.55
CA THR A 11 3.82 4.51 2.71
C THR A 11 3.47 3.03 2.65
N VAL A 12 2.24 2.71 3.03
CA VAL A 12 1.67 1.36 2.92
C VAL A 12 0.73 1.34 1.72
N ALA A 13 1.10 0.62 0.66
CA ALA A 13 0.21 0.36 -0.47
C ALA A 13 -0.57 -0.92 -0.19
N ALA A 14 -1.83 -0.75 0.21
CA ALA A 14 -2.75 -1.83 0.55
C ALA A 14 -3.76 -2.08 -0.59
N CYS A 15 -4.16 -3.34 -0.75
CA CYS A 15 -5.30 -3.70 -1.59
C CYS A 15 -6.25 -4.58 -0.77
N VAL A 16 -7.54 -4.28 -0.83
CA VAL A 16 -8.59 -5.03 -0.13
C VAL A 16 -9.63 -5.51 -1.12
N ASN A 17 -10.28 -6.63 -0.81
CA ASN A 17 -11.40 -7.14 -1.58
C ASN A 17 -12.72 -7.06 -0.79
N ALA A 18 -13.84 -7.26 -1.48
CA ALA A 18 -15.17 -7.21 -0.89
C ALA A 18 -15.44 -8.32 0.15
N LEU A 19 -14.61 -9.37 0.17
CA LEU A 19 -14.68 -10.47 1.15
C LEU A 19 -13.84 -10.21 2.40
N SER A 20 -13.31 -8.98 2.56
CA SER A 20 -12.48 -8.57 3.70
C SER A 20 -11.20 -9.39 3.88
N SER A 21 -10.68 -9.99 2.81
CA SER A 21 -9.36 -10.63 2.79
C SER A 21 -8.36 -9.69 2.12
N PRO A 22 -7.57 -8.91 2.89
CA PRO A 22 -6.60 -8.00 2.31
C PRO A 22 -5.49 -8.76 1.59
N ILE A 23 -5.00 -8.18 0.50
CA ILE A 23 -3.76 -8.60 -0.15
C ILE A 23 -2.59 -8.15 0.74
N PRO A 24 -1.55 -8.98 0.97
CA PRO A 24 -0.41 -8.56 1.76
C PRO A 24 0.18 -7.24 1.23
N PRO A 25 0.39 -6.22 2.08
CA PRO A 25 0.74 -4.89 1.59
C PRO A 25 2.17 -4.80 1.09
N MET A 26 2.41 -3.84 0.18
CA MET A 26 3.74 -3.32 -0.09
C MET A 26 4.03 -2.16 0.86
N ILE A 27 5.23 -2.14 1.43
CA ILE A 27 5.67 -1.07 2.34
C ILE A 27 6.84 -0.32 1.71
N LEU A 28 6.71 0.99 1.57
CA LEU A 28 7.74 1.86 1.05
C LEU A 28 8.41 2.58 2.22
N PHE A 29 9.71 2.36 2.39
CA PHE A 29 10.53 3.16 3.30
C PHE A 29 11.37 4.17 2.53
N LYS A 30 11.67 5.29 3.19
CA LYS A 30 12.62 6.28 2.67
C LYS A 30 14.05 5.76 2.82
N GLY A 31 14.83 5.80 1.74
CA GLY A 31 16.24 5.41 1.78
C GLY A 31 16.74 4.79 0.47
N LYS A 32 17.97 4.26 0.53
CA LYS A 32 18.61 3.56 -0.61
C LYS A 32 18.85 2.08 -0.32
N SER A 33 19.19 1.73 0.90
CA SER A 33 19.52 0.37 1.31
C SER A 33 18.43 -0.20 2.20
N LEU A 34 17.98 -1.41 1.89
CA LEU A 34 17.05 -2.14 2.73
C LEU A 34 17.80 -2.64 3.96
N LYS A 35 17.32 -2.28 5.15
CA LYS A 35 17.82 -2.85 6.39
C LYS A 35 17.03 -4.12 6.74
N PRO A 36 17.66 -5.17 7.29
CA PRO A 36 16.97 -6.40 7.65
C PRO A 36 15.76 -6.15 8.55
N GLU A 37 15.90 -5.26 9.54
CA GLU A 37 14.85 -4.95 10.52
C GLU A 37 13.55 -4.42 9.90
N PHE A 38 13.56 -3.90 8.68
CA PHE A 38 12.34 -3.43 8.01
C PHE A 38 11.42 -4.57 7.56
N ASN A 39 11.89 -5.82 7.63
CA ASN A 39 11.07 -6.99 7.35
C ASN A 39 10.60 -7.71 8.63
N ASP A 40 10.96 -7.20 9.80
CA ASP A 40 10.62 -7.84 11.07
C ASP A 40 9.12 -7.72 11.35
N ASN A 41 8.49 -8.85 11.69
CA ASN A 41 7.08 -8.93 12.12
C ASN A 41 6.06 -8.34 11.14
N LEU A 42 6.41 -8.25 9.84
CA LEU A 42 5.45 -7.83 8.82
C LEU A 42 4.36 -8.90 8.59
N PRO A 43 3.15 -8.50 8.15
CA PRO A 43 2.15 -9.45 7.70
C PRO A 43 2.75 -10.44 6.68
N ALA A 44 2.38 -11.71 6.80
CA ALA A 44 2.91 -12.76 5.94
C ALA A 44 2.66 -12.43 4.46
N GLY A 45 3.73 -12.47 3.67
CA GLY A 45 3.68 -12.15 2.24
C GLY A 45 3.86 -10.67 1.92
N SER A 46 3.91 -9.76 2.90
CA SER A 46 4.32 -8.37 2.67
C SER A 46 5.71 -8.27 2.07
N PHE A 47 5.96 -7.18 1.36
CA PHE A 47 7.29 -6.91 0.81
C PHE A 47 7.64 -5.43 0.92
N VAL A 48 8.93 -5.19 1.09
CA VAL A 48 9.47 -3.86 1.33
C VAL A 48 10.21 -3.36 0.10
N LYS A 49 9.99 -2.08 -0.23
CA LYS A 49 10.76 -1.36 -1.26
C LYS A 49 11.33 -0.07 -0.68
N MET A 50 12.58 0.21 -1.03
CA MET A 50 13.25 1.46 -0.66
C MET A 50 13.03 2.51 -1.74
N THR A 51 12.69 3.72 -1.35
CA THR A 51 12.45 4.82 -2.29
C THR A 51 13.06 6.12 -1.76
N LYS A 52 13.43 7.05 -2.65
CA LYS A 52 14.01 8.33 -2.22
C LYS A 52 13.00 9.24 -1.51
N LYS A 53 11.72 9.16 -1.89
CA LYS A 53 10.66 10.09 -1.46
C LYS A 53 9.50 9.44 -0.69
N CYS A 54 9.53 8.12 -0.48
CA CYS A 54 8.42 7.38 0.10
C CYS A 54 7.10 7.51 -0.68
N SER A 55 7.19 7.70 -2.00
CA SER A 55 6.03 7.90 -2.87
C SER A 55 5.95 6.81 -3.92
N MET A 56 4.74 6.47 -4.35
CA MET A 56 4.51 5.53 -5.45
C MET A 56 5.15 6.04 -6.76
N THR A 57 5.71 5.13 -7.54
CA THR A 57 6.21 5.36 -8.91
C THR A 57 5.63 4.30 -9.83
N SER A 58 5.71 4.49 -11.15
CA SER A 58 5.20 3.50 -12.11
C SER A 58 5.87 2.14 -11.98
N SER A 59 7.18 2.11 -11.70
CA SER A 59 7.90 0.85 -11.47
C SER A 59 7.42 0.14 -10.21
N LEU A 60 7.14 0.88 -9.13
CA LEU A 60 6.62 0.31 -7.89
C LEU A 60 5.18 -0.16 -8.08
N PHE A 61 4.35 0.60 -8.77
CA PHE A 61 2.98 0.18 -9.07
C PHE A 61 2.96 -1.08 -9.94
N LEU A 62 3.88 -1.20 -10.90
CA LEU A 62 4.07 -2.43 -11.67
C LEU A 62 4.45 -3.63 -10.78
N ASP A 63 5.37 -3.43 -9.81
CA ASP A 63 5.67 -4.45 -8.80
C ASP A 63 4.42 -4.83 -7.99
N LEU A 64 3.56 -3.86 -7.67
CA LEU A 64 2.28 -4.11 -6.98
C LEU A 64 1.31 -4.94 -7.83
N ILE A 65 1.24 -4.73 -9.14
CA ILE A 65 0.39 -5.52 -10.04
C ILE A 65 0.85 -6.98 -10.09
N HIS A 66 2.14 -7.22 -10.23
CA HIS A 66 2.69 -8.58 -10.18
C HIS A 66 2.43 -9.26 -8.84
N HIS A 67 2.56 -8.51 -7.75
CA HIS A 67 2.24 -8.98 -6.41
C HIS A 67 0.75 -9.30 -6.25
N LEU A 68 -0.14 -8.44 -6.75
CA LEU A 68 -1.57 -8.69 -6.77
C LEU A 68 -1.91 -9.97 -7.54
N GLY A 69 -1.29 -10.19 -8.71
CA GLY A 69 -1.45 -11.41 -9.49
C GLY A 69 -1.10 -12.69 -8.71
N LYS A 70 -0.12 -12.63 -7.81
CA LYS A 70 0.28 -13.75 -6.94
C LYS A 70 -0.74 -14.05 -5.83
N TYR A 71 -1.37 -13.04 -5.25
CA TYR A 71 -2.19 -13.18 -4.04
C TYR A 71 -3.70 -13.03 -4.26
N LYS A 72 -4.14 -12.59 -5.43
CA LYS A 72 -5.57 -12.53 -5.75
C LYS A 72 -6.18 -13.92 -5.80
N ALA A 73 -7.50 -13.97 -5.66
CA ALA A 73 -8.26 -15.20 -5.91
C ALA A 73 -8.07 -15.68 -7.37
N ALA A 74 -8.29 -16.97 -7.60
CA ALA A 74 -8.24 -17.54 -8.94
C ALA A 74 -9.32 -16.90 -9.85
N GLY A 75 -8.98 -16.73 -11.13
CA GLY A 75 -9.83 -16.09 -12.13
C GLY A 75 -9.75 -14.57 -12.15
N THR A 76 -10.66 -13.94 -12.89
CA THR A 76 -10.62 -12.51 -13.18
C THR A 76 -10.89 -11.67 -11.94
N CYS A 77 -10.07 -10.63 -11.74
CA CYS A 77 -10.24 -9.66 -10.66
C CYS A 77 -10.36 -8.24 -11.22
N LEU A 78 -11.22 -7.41 -10.63
CA LEU A 78 -11.30 -5.98 -10.92
C LEU A 78 -10.46 -5.19 -9.91
N LEU A 79 -9.41 -4.51 -10.39
CA LEU A 79 -8.65 -3.55 -9.60
C LEU A 79 -9.21 -2.13 -9.82
N VAL A 80 -9.77 -1.55 -8.77
CA VAL A 80 -10.20 -0.15 -8.72
C VAL A 80 -9.10 0.69 -8.07
N PHE A 81 -8.64 1.75 -8.72
CA PHE A 81 -7.54 2.59 -8.25
C PHE A 81 -7.69 4.06 -8.69
N ASP A 82 -6.97 4.97 -8.04
CA ASP A 82 -6.96 6.40 -8.43
C ASP A 82 -6.18 6.66 -9.72
N GLY A 83 -6.50 7.77 -10.38
CA GLY A 83 -5.85 8.21 -11.62
C GLY A 83 -4.51 8.92 -11.43
N ALA A 84 -3.70 8.59 -10.43
CA ALA A 84 -2.35 9.14 -10.33
C ALA A 84 -1.54 8.78 -11.58
N SER A 85 -0.76 9.73 -12.10
CA SER A 85 -0.03 9.56 -13.37
C SER A 85 0.93 8.38 -13.35
N CYS A 86 1.45 8.00 -12.17
CA CYS A 86 2.31 6.84 -12.03
C CYS A 86 1.57 5.51 -12.31
N HIS A 87 0.25 5.45 -12.18
CA HIS A 87 -0.56 4.25 -12.45
C HIS A 87 -0.90 4.11 -13.94
N LEU A 88 -0.67 5.14 -14.75
CA LEU A 88 -1.16 5.26 -16.13
C LEU A 88 -0.03 5.04 -17.16
N VAL A 89 0.62 3.87 -17.09
CA VAL A 89 1.70 3.49 -18.01
C VAL A 89 1.36 2.18 -18.70
N TYR A 90 1.73 2.04 -19.98
CA TYR A 90 1.39 0.87 -20.80
C TYR A 90 1.81 -0.47 -20.19
N SER A 91 3.00 -0.54 -19.58
CA SER A 91 3.50 -1.77 -18.94
C SER A 91 2.61 -2.28 -17.79
N ILE A 92 1.87 -1.38 -17.13
CA ILE A 92 0.90 -1.73 -16.09
C ILE A 92 -0.30 -2.45 -16.71
N VAL A 93 -0.75 -2.01 -17.89
CA VAL A 93 -1.85 -2.63 -18.63
C VAL A 93 -1.45 -4.03 -19.09
N GLU A 94 -0.24 -4.18 -19.66
CA GLU A 94 0.27 -5.49 -20.08
C GLU A 94 0.40 -6.47 -18.91
N ALA A 95 0.94 -6.02 -17.78
CA ALA A 95 1.05 -6.87 -16.59
C ALA A 95 -0.31 -7.24 -16.00
N ALA A 96 -1.27 -6.31 -15.99
CA ALA A 96 -2.61 -6.58 -15.49
C ALA A 96 -3.34 -7.61 -16.38
N ASP A 97 -3.26 -7.46 -17.70
CA ASP A 97 -3.83 -8.41 -18.66
C ASP A 97 -3.24 -9.83 -18.49
N HIS A 98 -1.90 -9.92 -18.37
CA HIS A 98 -1.22 -11.18 -18.11
C HIS A 98 -1.69 -11.91 -16.85
N HIS A 99 -2.08 -11.14 -15.82
CA HIS A 99 -2.55 -11.67 -14.54
C HIS A 99 -4.08 -11.83 -14.47
N ASP A 100 -4.84 -11.58 -15.54
CA ASP A 100 -6.31 -11.59 -15.53
C ASP A 100 -6.87 -10.57 -14.50
N ILE A 101 -6.31 -9.36 -14.55
CA ILE A 101 -6.70 -8.21 -13.73
C ILE A 101 -7.29 -7.14 -14.66
N VAL A 102 -8.58 -6.88 -14.51
CA VAL A 102 -9.27 -5.77 -15.17
C VAL A 102 -8.97 -4.49 -14.39
N LEU A 103 -8.48 -3.47 -15.09
CA LEU A 103 -8.16 -2.17 -14.50
C LEU A 103 -9.33 -1.21 -14.61
N TYR A 104 -9.72 -0.58 -13.49
CA TYR A 104 -10.69 0.52 -13.46
C TYR A 104 -10.12 1.73 -12.73
N CYS A 105 -9.72 2.72 -13.51
CA CYS A 105 -9.24 4.01 -13.01
C CYS A 105 -10.43 4.90 -12.64
N LEU A 106 -10.46 5.40 -11.41
CA LEU A 106 -11.48 6.35 -10.97
C LEU A 106 -11.37 7.68 -11.74
N PRO A 107 -12.50 8.34 -12.07
CA PRO A 107 -12.48 9.66 -12.67
C PRO A 107 -11.77 10.69 -11.79
N SER A 108 -11.09 11.66 -12.40
CA SER A 108 -10.41 12.74 -11.68
C SER A 108 -11.33 13.46 -10.70
N ASN A 109 -10.78 13.86 -9.55
CA ASN A 109 -11.48 14.55 -8.46
C ASN A 109 -12.63 13.78 -7.79
N THR A 110 -12.84 12.49 -8.11
CA THR A 110 -13.88 11.67 -7.47
C THR A 110 -13.36 10.74 -6.38
N THR A 111 -12.05 10.73 -6.12
CA THR A 111 -11.41 9.87 -5.10
C THR A 111 -12.12 9.94 -3.75
N HIS A 112 -12.38 11.15 -3.27
CA HIS A 112 -13.04 11.39 -1.98
C HIS A 112 -14.49 10.89 -1.89
N GLU A 113 -15.12 10.53 -3.02
CA GLU A 113 -16.47 9.96 -3.08
C GLU A 113 -16.43 8.46 -3.40
N LEU A 114 -15.59 8.06 -4.35
CA LEU A 114 -15.63 6.74 -4.97
C LEU A 114 -14.52 5.79 -4.49
N GLN A 115 -13.43 6.28 -3.89
CA GLN A 115 -12.33 5.41 -3.43
C GLN A 115 -12.74 4.66 -2.16
N PRO A 116 -12.96 3.32 -2.23
CA PRO A 116 -13.52 2.59 -1.10
C PRO A 116 -12.60 2.59 0.12
N LEU A 117 -11.29 2.51 -0.12
CA LEU A 117 -10.27 2.56 0.93
C LEU A 117 -10.35 3.86 1.73
N ASP A 118 -10.43 5.02 1.06
CA ASP A 118 -10.47 6.32 1.73
C ASP A 118 -11.77 6.54 2.50
N ARG A 119 -12.89 5.98 2.00
CA ARG A 119 -14.20 6.12 2.63
C ARG A 119 -14.42 5.22 3.84
N SER A 120 -13.81 4.04 3.85
CA SER A 120 -14.20 2.98 4.80
C SER A 120 -13.06 2.31 5.55
N VAL A 121 -11.89 2.14 4.93
CA VAL A 121 -10.80 1.32 5.48
C VAL A 121 -9.73 2.18 6.13
N ASN A 122 -9.21 3.19 5.42
CA ASN A 122 -8.06 3.97 5.83
C ASN A 122 -8.30 4.68 7.16
N LYS A 123 -9.47 5.28 7.37
CA LYS A 123 -9.83 5.91 8.64
C LYS A 123 -9.82 4.93 9.82
N SER A 124 -10.33 3.71 9.61
CA SER A 124 -10.31 2.67 10.64
C SER A 124 -8.89 2.18 10.90
N PHE A 125 -8.11 1.98 9.84
CA PHE A 125 -6.71 1.60 9.93
C PHE A 125 -5.90 2.64 10.73
N GLU A 126 -6.00 3.92 10.39
CA GLU A 126 -5.33 5.02 11.10
C GLU A 126 -5.68 5.05 12.59
N HIS A 127 -6.97 4.89 12.93
CA HIS A 127 -7.41 4.84 14.32
C HIS A 127 -6.74 3.72 15.13
N HIS A 128 -6.68 2.52 14.56
CA HIS A 128 -6.05 1.37 15.24
C HIS A 128 -4.53 1.50 15.23
N TRP A 129 -3.94 2.02 14.15
CA TRP A 129 -2.50 2.28 14.03
C TRP A 129 -2.02 3.22 15.13
N ASP A 130 -2.73 4.34 15.35
CA ASP A 130 -2.41 5.29 16.41
C ASP A 130 -2.43 4.64 17.80
N LYS A 131 -3.43 3.81 18.05
CA LYS A 131 -3.57 3.07 19.32
C LYS A 131 -2.41 2.10 19.53
N GLU A 132 -2.10 1.27 18.53
CA GLU A 132 -1.03 0.28 18.61
C GLU A 132 0.35 0.94 18.71
N THR A 133 0.57 2.05 18.01
CA THR A 133 1.82 2.82 18.10
C THR A 133 2.02 3.36 19.52
N LEU A 134 0.98 3.90 20.15
CA LEU A 134 1.04 4.37 21.54
C LEU A 134 1.35 3.24 22.53
N LEU A 135 0.70 2.09 22.35
CA LEU A 135 0.97 0.90 23.17
C LEU A 135 2.41 0.43 23.01
N TYR A 136 2.91 0.34 21.78
CA TYR A 136 4.28 -0.06 21.51
C TYR A 136 5.30 0.88 22.17
N LEU A 137 5.11 2.20 22.05
CA LEU A 137 5.97 3.22 22.67
C LEU A 137 5.96 3.11 24.21
N TYR A 138 4.79 2.87 24.81
CA TYR A 138 4.67 2.66 26.26
C TYR A 138 5.39 1.40 26.73
N GLN A 139 5.30 0.30 25.97
CA GLN A 139 5.91 -0.99 26.31
C GLN A 139 7.41 -1.06 26.01
N ASN A 140 7.93 -0.19 25.14
CA ASN A 140 9.33 -0.19 24.71
C ASN A 140 10.01 1.18 24.95
N PRO A 141 10.06 1.67 26.21
CA PRO A 141 10.66 2.96 26.50
C PRO A 141 12.14 2.97 26.09
N GLY A 142 12.51 3.91 25.21
CA GLY A 142 13.89 4.12 24.76
C GLY A 142 14.28 3.43 23.44
N LYS A 143 13.42 2.59 22.85
CA LYS A 143 13.60 2.14 21.47
C LYS A 143 13.13 3.23 20.50
N LYS A 144 13.99 3.60 19.54
CA LYS A 144 13.70 4.50 18.41
C LYS A 144 13.80 3.72 17.12
#